data_AF-A0A2C1K5B1-F1
#
_entry.id   AF-A0A2C1K5B1-F1
#
_cell.length_a   1.000
_cell.length_b   1.000
_cell.length_c   1.000
_cell.angle_alpha   90.00
_cell.angle_beta   90.00
_cell.angle_gamma   90.00
#
_symmetry.space_group_name_H-M   'P 1'
#
loop_
_entity.id
_entity.type
_entity.pdbx_description
1 polymer ?
#
loop_
_entity_poly.entity_id
_entity_poly.type
_entity_poly.pdbx_seq_one_letter_code
_entity_poly.pdbx_strand_id
1 'polypeptide(L)' 'MRDDLTLQQLAEGIPKSLLNASDKDLEGFQHIIEETIKLREGHRNLQKLIKSFSTSGIQRS' A
#
# COMPACT_ATOMS: atom_id res chain seq x y z
N MET A 1 4.74 2.51 -19.24
CA MET A 1 3.49 3.01 -19.84
C MET A 1 2.61 3.40 -18.67
N ARG A 2 2.29 4.67 -18.50
CA ARG A 2 1.25 5.08 -17.54
C ARG A 2 -0.03 4.89 -18.33
N ASP A 3 -0.86 3.92 -17.96
CA ASP A 3 -2.11 3.70 -18.65
C ASP A 3 -2.98 4.95 -18.48
N ASP A 4 -3.35 5.58 -19.59
CA ASP A 4 -4.25 6.73 -19.61
C ASP A 4 -5.66 6.25 -19.25
N LEU A 5 -5.91 6.08 -17.96
CA LEU A 5 -7.22 5.76 -17.43
C LEU A 5 -8.16 6.93 -17.67
N THR A 6 -9.25 6.67 -18.39
CA THR A 6 -10.34 7.65 -18.53
C THR A 6 -11.04 7.85 -17.18
N LEU A 7 -11.65 9.02 -16.96
CA LEU A 7 -12.45 9.29 -15.76
C LEU A 7 -13.57 8.27 -15.56
N GLN A 8 -14.13 7.75 -16.65
CA GLN A 8 -15.13 6.69 -16.61
C GLN A 8 -14.55 5.39 -16.05
N GLN A 9 -13.38 4.96 -16.51
CA GLN A 9 -12.71 3.74 -16.01
C GLN A 9 -12.31 3.88 -14.55
N LEU A 10 -11.92 5.09 -14.11
CA LEU A 10 -11.67 5.36 -12.69
C LEU A 10 -12.96 5.22 -11.87
N ALA A 11 -14.07 5.81 -12.32
CA ALA A 11 -15.34 5.73 -11.62
C ALA A 11 -15.92 4.31 -11.56
N GLU A 12 -15.80 3.54 -12.64
CA GLU A 12 -16.21 2.13 -12.70
C GLU A 12 -15.39 1.22 -11.76
N GLY A 13 -14.14 1.61 -11.46
CA GLY A 13 -13.28 0.91 -10.53
C GLY A 13 -13.57 1.21 -9.04
N ILE A 14 -14.37 2.24 -8.73
CA ILE A 14 -14.68 2.60 -7.35
C ILE A 14 -15.89 1.77 -6.86
N PRO A 15 -15.74 0.99 -5.77
CA PRO A 15 -16.85 0.31 -5.12
C PRO A 15 -18.02 1.26 -4.84
N LYS A 16 -19.25 0.85 -5.15
CA LYS A 16 -20.47 1.64 -4.89
C LYS A 16 -20.61 2.06 -3.42
N SER A 17 -20.05 1.27 -2.49
CA SER A 17 -20.00 1.61 -1.07
C SER A 17 -19.17 2.86 -0.78
N LEU A 18 -18.13 3.14 -1.56
CA LEU A 18 -17.31 4.36 -1.45
C LEU A 18 -17.98 5.55 -2.13
N LEU A 19 -18.72 5.32 -3.23
CA LEU A 19 -19.47 6.40 -3.91
C LEU A 19 -20.63 6.95 -3.05
N ASN A 20 -21.19 6.13 -2.17
CA ASN A 20 -22.28 6.50 -1.27
C ASN A 20 -21.83 6.71 0.19
N ALA A 21 -20.52 6.73 0.44
CA ALA A 21 -19.96 6.90 1.78
C ALA A 21 -20.15 8.33 2.29
N SER A 22 -20.31 8.50 3.60
CA SER A 22 -20.24 9.83 4.21
C SER A 22 -18.78 10.31 4.28
N ASP A 23 -18.57 11.62 4.42
CA ASP A 23 -17.22 12.18 4.60
C ASP A 23 -16.47 11.53 5.76
N LYS A 24 -17.17 11.22 6.86
CA LYS A 24 -16.61 10.52 8.02
C LYS A 24 -16.16 9.09 7.68
N ASP A 25 -16.93 8.38 6.86
CA ASP A 25 -16.55 7.03 6.42
C ASP A 25 -15.34 7.08 5.49
N LEU A 26 -15.26 8.10 4.63
CA LEU A 26 -14.11 8.33 3.74
C LEU A 26 -12.84 8.67 4.53
N GLU A 27 -12.93 9.49 5.58
CA GLU A 27 -11.80 9.77 6.48
C GLU A 27 -11.31 8.49 7.19
N GLY A 28 -12.25 7.69 7.72
CA GLY A 28 -11.92 6.41 8.35
C GLY A 28 -11.25 5.44 7.36
N PHE A 29 -11.76 5.39 6.13
CA PHE A 29 -11.17 4.57 5.06
C PHE A 29 -9.78 5.06 4.65
N GLN A 30 -9.59 6.38 4.52
CA GLN A 30 -8.29 6.97 4.27
C GLN A 30 -7.28 6.59 5.36
N HIS A 31 -7.68 6.66 6.63
CA HIS A 31 -6.81 6.27 7.73
C HIS A 31 -6.38 4.80 7.65
N ILE A 32 -7.31 3.90 7.29
CA ILE A 32 -6.99 2.47 7.06
C ILE A 32 -5.97 2.30 5.93
N ILE A 33 -6.11 3.04 4.82
CA ILE A 33 -5.16 3.02 3.71
C ILE A 33 -3.77 3.48 4.18
N GLU A 34 -3.69 4.56 4.94
CA GLU A 34 -2.44 5.10 5.46
C GLU A 34 -1.70 4.08 6.35
N GLU A 35 -2.41 3.46 7.30
CA GLU A 35 -1.83 2.43 8.17
C GLU A 35 -1.39 1.18 7.37
N THR A 36 -2.15 0.80 6.35
CA THR A 36 -1.80 -0.31 5.45
C THR A 36 -0.51 -0.02 4.68
N ILE A 37 -0.33 1.21 4.21
CA ILE A 37 0.90 1.65 3.53
C ILE A 37 2.08 1.58 4.51
N LYS A 38 1.94 2.09 5.73
CA LYS A 38 2.99 2.04 6.77
C LYS A 38 3.41 0.60 7.05
N LEU A 39 2.44 -0.31 7.22
CA LEU A 39 2.70 -1.73 7.44
C LEU A 39 3.50 -2.36 6.28
N ARG A 40 3.10 -2.08 5.03
CA ARG A 40 3.80 -2.57 3.84
C ARG A 40 5.25 -2.09 3.78
N GLU A 41 5.49 -0.81 4.05
CA GLU A 41 6.85 -0.26 4.04
C GLU A 41 7.69 -0.81 5.21
N GLY A 42 7.09 -0.98 6.39
CA GLY A 42 7.71 -1.68 7.53
C GLY A 42 8.14 -3.10 7.18
N HIS A 43 7.26 -3.87 6.52
CA HIS A 43 7.57 -5.21 6.05
C HIS A 43 8.73 -5.21 5.03
N ARG A 44 8.71 -4.30 4.05
CA ARG A 44 9.81 -4.16 3.07
C ARG A 44 11.13 -3.82 3.73
N ASN A 45 11.13 -2.96 4.75
CA ASN A 45 12.34 -2.60 5.49
C ASN A 45 12.87 -3.79 6.29
N LEU A 46 12.01 -4.55 6.96
CA LEU A 46 12.40 -5.77 7.66
C LEU A 46 13.03 -6.80 6.71
N GLN A 47 12.42 -7.00 5.54
CA GLN A 47 12.97 -7.88 4.50
C GLN A 47 14.38 -7.46 4.06
N LYS A 48 14.65 -6.15 3.92
CA LYS A 48 16.00 -5.66 3.63
C LYS A 48 16.97 -5.97 4.76
N LEU A 49 16.59 -5.74 6.01
CA LEU A 49 17.43 -6.03 7.18
C LEU A 49 17.79 -7.52 7.27
N ILE A 50 16.81 -8.41 7.10
CA ILE A 50 17.03 -9.87 7.12
C ILE A 50 18.02 -10.28 6.03
N LYS A 51 17.86 -9.75 4.81
CA LYS A 51 18.77 -10.01 3.70
C LYS A 51 20.19 -9.54 4.03
N SER A 52 20.34 -8.29 4.49
CA SER A 52 21.63 -7.74 4.88
C SER A 52 22.31 -8.54 6.00
N PHE A 53 21.55 -9.00 6.99
CA PHE A 53 22.07 -9.85 8.06
C PHE A 53 22.55 -11.20 7.52
N SER A 54 21.74 -11.86 6.70
CA SER A 54 22.06 -13.16 6.10
C SER A 54 23.32 -13.08 5.22
N THR A 55 23.48 -12.03 4.42
CA THR A 55 24.67 -11.82 3.59
C THR A 55 25.92 -11.50 4.40
N SER A 56 25.77 -10.78 5.53
CA SER A 56 26.90 -10.40 6.38
C SER A 56 27.46 -11.57 7.20
N GLY A 57 26.62 -12.56 7.54
CA GLY A 57 27.02 -13.75 8.30
C GLY A 57 27.73 -14.83 7.46
N ILE A 58 27.47 -14.89 6.15
CA ILE A 58 27.98 -15.95 5.26
C ILE A 58 29.38 -15.64 4.71
N GLN A 59 29.83 -14.38 4.75
CA GLN A 59 31.18 -13.98 4.30
C GLN A 59 32.30 -14.22 5.33
N ARG A 60 32.03 -14.91 6.44
CA ARG A 60 33.04 -15.38 7.40
C ARG A 60 33.10 -16.91 7.40
N SER A 61 33.62 -17.51 6.33
CA SER A 61 34.12 -18.89 6.27
C SER A 61 35.08 -19.01 5.09
#